data_AF-A0A6G3XVM4-F1
#
_entry.id   AF-A0A6G3XVM4-F1
#
_cell.length_a   1.000
_cell.length_b   1.000
_cell.length_c   1.000
_cell.angle_alpha   90.00
_cell.angle_beta   90.00
_cell.angle_gamma   90.00
#
_symmetry.space_group_name_H-M   'P 1'
#
loop_
_entity.id
_entity.type
_entity.pdbx_description
1 polymer ?
#
loop_
_entity_poly.entity_id
_entity_poly.type
_entity_poly.pdbx_seq_one_letter_code
_entity_poly.pdbx_strand_id
1 'polypeptide(L)' 'AALRRTDIGRIAPGARADLVLLDAPSHVHLAYRPGVPLVSAVWKSGQRVA' A
#
# COMPACT_ATOMS: atom_id res chain seq x y z
N ALA A 1 -0.69 2.66 -18.49
CA ALA A 1 -0.48 3.12 -17.10
C ALA A 1 0.41 4.37 -17.11
N ALA A 2 0.14 5.36 -16.25
CA ALA A 2 0.75 6.70 -16.31
C ALA A 2 2.29 6.71 -16.21
N LEU A 3 2.87 5.81 -15.40
CA LEU A 3 4.32 5.78 -15.14
C LEU A 3 5.11 4.81 -16.04
N ARG A 4 4.43 4.05 -16.93
CA ARG A 4 5.03 2.99 -17.77
C ARG A 4 5.90 1.97 -17.00
N ARG A 5 5.66 1.81 -15.70
CA ARG A 5 6.33 0.81 -14.86
C ARG A 5 5.51 -0.45 -14.74
N THR A 6 6.22 -1.58 -14.69
CA THR A 6 5.64 -2.92 -14.63
C THR A 6 5.85 -3.59 -13.28
N ASP A 7 6.54 -2.95 -12.34
CA ASP A 7 6.97 -3.54 -11.07
C ASP A 7 6.36 -2.85 -9.84
N ILE A 8 5.34 -2.02 -10.02
CA ILE A 8 4.59 -1.34 -8.94
C ILE A 8 3.07 -1.43 -9.16
N GLY A 9 2.29 -1.13 -8.11
CA GLY A 9 0.83 -1.08 -8.16
C GLY A 9 0.13 -2.43 -8.04
N ARG A 10 0.86 -3.51 -7.72
CA ARG A 10 0.32 -4.84 -7.42
C ARG A 10 1.16 -5.56 -6.38
N ILE A 11 0.54 -6.50 -5.68
CA ILE A 11 1.21 -7.42 -4.76
C ILE A 11 1.44 -8.73 -5.51
N ALA A 12 2.66 -8.96 -5.98
CA ALA A 12 3.06 -10.16 -6.70
C ALA A 12 4.57 -10.39 -6.59
N PRO A 13 5.07 -11.63 -6.68
CA PRO A 13 6.49 -11.90 -6.78
C PRO A 13 7.16 -11.07 -7.90
N GLY A 14 8.35 -10.53 -7.62
CA GLY A 14 9.09 -9.67 -8.55
C GLY A 14 8.62 -8.20 -8.63
N ALA A 15 7.49 -7.84 -8.02
CA ALA A 15 7.12 -6.43 -7.83
C ALA A 15 7.87 -5.82 -6.64
N ARG A 16 7.97 -4.48 -6.61
CA ARG A 16 8.52 -3.78 -5.46
C ARG A 16 7.68 -4.02 -4.22
N ALA A 17 8.37 -4.26 -3.11
CA ALA A 17 7.78 -4.37 -1.78
C ALA A 17 7.49 -2.97 -1.18
N ASP A 18 6.69 -2.18 -1.90
CA ASP A 18 6.12 -0.91 -1.44
C ASP A 18 4.67 -1.19 -1.03
N LEU A 19 4.39 -1.20 0.28
CA LEU A 19 3.13 -1.70 0.84
C LEU A 19 2.62 -0.80 1.96
N VAL A 20 1.30 -0.76 2.13
CA VAL A 20 0.62 -0.16 3.27
C VAL A 20 -0.26 -1.23 3.91
N LEU A 21 -0.11 -1.45 5.21
CA LEU A 21 -1.03 -2.29 5.97
C LEU A 21 -2.12 -1.40 6.57
N LEU A 22 -3.37 -1.75 6.27
CA LEU A 22 -4.54 -1.08 6.81
C LEU A 22 -5.07 -1.88 8.00
N ASP A 23 -5.28 -1.22 9.12
CA ASP A 23 -6.14 -1.68 10.19
C ASP A 23 -7.59 -1.33 9.84
N ALA A 24 -8.14 -2.08 8.90
CA ALA A 24 -9.51 -1.92 8.43
C ALA A 24 -10.09 -3.26 7.97
N PRO A 25 -11.41 -3.48 8.07
CA PRO A 25 -12.05 -4.72 7.63
C PRO A 25 -11.95 -4.98 6.12
N SER A 26 -11.72 -3.94 5.32
CA SER A 26 -11.58 -4.05 3.86
C SER A 26 -10.84 -2.84 3.29
N HIS A 27 -10.09 -3.05 2.21
CA HIS A 27 -9.35 -2.03 1.47
C HIS A 27 -10.24 -0.85 1.00
N VAL A 28 -11.54 -1.07 0.81
CA VAL A 28 -12.48 0.00 0.42
C VAL A 28 -12.54 1.14 1.44
N HIS A 29 -12.26 0.85 2.72
CA HIS A 29 -12.28 1.86 3.78
C HIS A 29 -11.25 2.97 3.56
N LEU A 30 -10.16 2.70 2.83
CA LEU A 30 -9.15 3.70 2.49
C LEU A 30 -9.75 4.90 1.74
N ALA A 31 -10.65 4.65 0.78
CA ALA A 31 -11.26 5.71 -0.04
C ALA A 31 -12.40 6.44 0.68
N TYR A 32 -13.12 5.75 1.57
CA TYR A 32 -14.36 6.24 2.18
C TYR A 32 -14.23 6.68 3.65
N ARG A 33 -13.03 6.63 4.23
CA ARG A 33 -12.73 7.14 5.59
C ARG A 33 -11.56 8.16 5.58
N PRO A 34 -11.65 9.25 4.80
CA PRO A 34 -10.61 10.26 4.79
C PRO A 34 -10.44 10.87 6.19
N GLY A 35 -9.18 11.09 6.60
CA GLY A 35 -8.82 11.67 7.90
C GLY A 35 -8.76 10.70 9.08
N VAL A 36 -9.14 9.43 8.90
CA VAL A 36 -9.01 8.40 9.95
C VAL A 36 -7.64 7.73 9.86
N PRO A 37 -6.91 7.53 10.99
CA PRO A 37 -5.62 6.86 10.99
C PRO A 37 -5.77 5.34 10.81
N LEU A 38 -6.03 4.91 9.58
CA LEU A 38 -6.21 3.48 9.23
C LEU A 38 -4.90 2.74 8.97
N VAL A 39 -3.78 3.44 8.79
CA VAL A 39 -2.49 2.81 8.43
C VAL A 39 -1.77 2.34 9.68
N SER A 40 -1.52 1.03 9.79
CA SER A 40 -0.80 0.44 10.93
C SER A 40 0.69 0.22 10.66
N ALA A 41 1.09 0.14 9.39
CA ALA A 41 2.49 0.04 8.98
C ALA A 41 2.68 0.40 7.51
N VAL A 42 3.89 0.86 7.17
CA VAL A 42 4.30 1.17 5.79
C VAL A 42 5.64 0.52 5.49
N TRP A 43 5.74 -0.14 4.33
CA TRP A 43 6.99 -0.63 3.78
C TRP A 43 7.36 0.12 2.51
N LYS A 44 8.65 0.44 2.38
CA LYS A 44 9.25 1.00 1.18
C LYS A 44 10.47 0.17 0.81
N SER A 45 10.45 -0.40 -0.40
CA SER A 45 11.50 -1.28 -0.92
C SER A 45 11.88 -2.40 0.06
N GLY A 46 10.86 -2.99 0.70
CA GLY A 46 10.99 -4.09 1.65
C GLY A 46 11.37 -3.69 3.07
N GLN A 47 11.65 -2.41 3.33
CA GLN A 47 11.98 -1.90 4.68
C GLN A 47 10.76 -1.25 5.31
N ARG A 48 10.50 -1.54 6.59
CA ARG A 48 9.43 -0.88 7.34
C ARG A 48 9.88 0.54 7.70
N VAL A 49 9.08 1.54 7.34
CA VAL A 49 9.39 2.97 7.49
C VAL A 49 8.42 3.73 8.38
N ALA A 50 7.25 3.14 8.66
CA ALA A 50 6.25 3.61 9.62
C ALA A 50 5.45 2.41 10.17
#